data_AF-A0A1M3LAH6-F1
#
_entry.id   AF-A0A1M3LAH6-F1
#
_cell.length_a   1.000
_cell.length_b   1.000
_cell.length_c   1.000
_cell.angle_alpha   90.00
_cell.angle_beta   90.00
_cell.angle_gamma   90.00
#
_symmetry.space_group_name_H-M   'P 1'
#
loop_
_entity.id
_entity.type
_entity.pdbx_description
1 polymer ?
#
loop_
_entity_poly.entity_id
_entity_poly.type
_entity_poly.pdbx_seq_one_letter_code
_entity_poly.pdbx_strand_id
1 'polypeptide(L)'
;METIIKSASVKVMLSYDYSHFEASMSVENESGLTMSDIDDARKKCQRLADKAVGQYKKAKQMASNRSDGEYQMRNFQEQCERIKAKDEQDRTIKEIAMLKQYEDENWQANFMYEYNYDDDDDYRL
;
A
#
# COMPACT_ATOMS: atom_id res chain seq x y z
N MET A 1 -13.65 19.62 -47.57
CA MET A 1 -14.02 19.08 -46.25
C MET A 1 -12.75 18.98 -45.45
N GLU A 2 -12.71 19.63 -44.28
CA GLU A 2 -11.64 19.45 -43.33
C GLU A 2 -11.83 18.09 -42.63
N THR A 3 -10.76 17.32 -42.49
CA THR A 3 -10.81 16.05 -41.75
C THR A 3 -10.89 16.36 -40.27
N ILE A 4 -11.92 15.86 -39.59
CA ILE A 4 -12.08 15.98 -38.13
C ILE A 4 -11.74 14.66 -37.44
N ILE A 5 -11.01 14.72 -36.33
CA ILE A 5 -10.72 13.56 -35.48
C ILE A 5 -11.91 13.36 -34.54
N LYS A 6 -12.68 12.29 -34.68
CA LYS A 6 -13.85 12.04 -33.82
C LYS A 6 -13.57 11.16 -32.60
N SER A 7 -12.50 10.39 -32.65
CA SER A 7 -12.14 9.44 -31.60
C SER A 7 -10.64 9.41 -31.39
N ALA A 8 -10.21 9.25 -30.14
CA ALA A 8 -8.82 9.03 -29.78
C ALA A 8 -8.73 7.96 -28.68
N SER A 9 -7.65 7.18 -28.71
CA SER A 9 -7.29 6.25 -27.64
C SER A 9 -6.01 6.73 -27.00
N VAL A 10 -6.03 6.91 -25.68
CA VAL A 10 -4.87 7.32 -24.90
C VAL A 10 -4.48 6.18 -23.97
N LYS A 11 -3.19 5.86 -23.92
CA LYS A 11 -2.61 4.86 -23.03
C LYS A 11 -1.39 5.46 -22.35
N VAL A 12 -1.33 5.32 -21.03
CA VAL A 12 -0.15 5.65 -20.23
C VAL A 12 0.31 4.37 -19.55
N MET A 13 1.60 4.07 -19.69
CA MET A 13 2.25 2.94 -19.03
C MET A 13 3.42 3.45 -18.21
N LEU A 14 3.49 3.04 -16.95
CA LEU A 14 4.62 3.26 -16.06
C LEU A 14 5.26 1.91 -15.74
N SER A 15 6.58 1.90 -15.65
CA SER A 15 7.34 0.72 -15.24
C SER A 15 8.02 1.01 -13.92
N TYR A 16 7.81 0.13 -12.95
CA TYR A 16 8.44 0.22 -11.63
C TYR A 16 8.66 -1.20 -11.10
N ASP A 17 9.87 -1.47 -10.61
CA ASP A 17 10.18 -2.73 -9.91
C ASP A 17 9.80 -3.99 -10.71
N TYR A 18 10.20 -4.02 -11.99
CA TYR A 18 9.92 -5.11 -12.93
C TYR A 18 8.42 -5.37 -13.19
N SER A 19 7.54 -4.46 -12.76
CA SER A 19 6.10 -4.48 -13.02
C SER A 19 5.70 -3.34 -13.97
N HIS A 20 4.62 -3.56 -14.73
CA HIS A 20 4.03 -2.57 -15.62
C HIS A 20 2.63 -2.18 -15.12
N PHE A 21 2.40 -0.88 -15.03
CA PHE A 21 1.12 -0.29 -14.61
C PHE A 21 0.58 0.52 -15.76
N GLU A 22 -0.62 0.18 -16.21
CA GLU A 22 -1.24 0.76 -17.39
C GLU A 22 -2.60 1.34 -17.06
N ALA A 23 -2.87 2.54 -17.61
CA ALA A 23 -4.22 3.08 -17.72
C ALA A 23 -4.49 3.48 -19.18
N SER A 24 -5.67 3.12 -19.68
CA SER A 24 -6.12 3.48 -21.02
C SER A 24 -7.50 4.09 -21.00
N MET A 25 -7.74 5.04 -21.89
CA MET A 25 -9.02 5.73 -22.05
C MET A 25 -9.30 5.99 -23.52
N SER A 26 -10.53 5.71 -23.95
CA SER A 26 -11.04 6.16 -25.24
C SER A 26 -11.87 7.42 -25.04
N VAL A 27 -11.70 8.39 -25.94
CA VAL A 27 -12.42 9.65 -25.96
C VAL A 27 -13.12 9.77 -27.30
N GLU A 28 -14.41 10.12 -27.29
CA GLU A 28 -15.24 10.22 -28.48
C GLU A 28 -15.99 11.56 -28.48
N ASN A 29 -15.99 12.25 -29.63
CA ASN A 29 -16.76 13.46 -29.86
C ASN A 29 -17.11 13.58 -31.36
N GLU A 30 -18.40 13.47 -31.67
CA GLU A 30 -18.91 13.58 -33.05
C GLU A 30 -18.61 14.94 -33.70
N SER A 31 -18.46 16.00 -32.91
CA SER A 31 -18.12 17.35 -33.39
C SER A 31 -16.63 17.56 -33.63
N GLY A 32 -15.80 16.56 -33.30
CA GLY A 32 -14.35 16.63 -33.37
C GLY A 32 -13.69 16.79 -32.00
N LEU A 33 -12.53 16.17 -31.83
CA LEU A 33 -11.67 16.25 -30.66
C LEU A 33 -10.60 17.30 -30.89
N THR A 34 -10.34 18.09 -29.84
CA THR A 34 -9.19 18.99 -29.78
C THR A 34 -7.99 18.27 -29.17
N MET A 35 -6.79 18.84 -29.36
CA MET A 35 -5.60 18.35 -28.67
C MET A 35 -5.71 18.50 -27.14
N SER A 36 -6.48 19.49 -26.66
CA SER A 36 -6.75 19.66 -25.23
C SER A 36 -7.55 18.48 -24.66
N ASP A 37 -8.56 17.99 -25.39
CA ASP A 37 -9.37 16.85 -24.97
C ASP A 37 -8.51 15.58 -24.80
N ILE A 38 -7.61 15.36 -25.75
CA ILE A 38 -6.67 14.23 -25.75
C ILE A 38 -5.65 14.37 -24.60
N ASP A 39 -5.10 15.56 -24.38
CA ASP A 39 -4.16 15.81 -23.28
C ASP A 39 -4.81 15.67 -21.91
N ASP A 40 -6.07 16.07 -21.76
CA ASP A 40 -6.80 15.88 -20.50
C ASP A 40 -7.09 14.40 -20.22
N ALA A 41 -7.43 13.62 -21.25
CA ALA A 41 -7.52 12.16 -21.12
C ALA A 41 -6.17 11.52 -20.76
N ARG A 42 -5.07 12.01 -21.34
CA ARG A 42 -3.71 11.59 -20.97
C ARG A 42 -3.38 11.90 -19.52
N LYS A 43 -3.69 13.09 -19.02
CA LYS A 43 -3.49 13.45 -17.59
C LYS A 43 -4.30 12.56 -16.67
N LYS A 44 -5.54 12.22 -17.03
CA LYS A 44 -6.37 11.28 -16.24
C LYS A 44 -5.75 9.89 -16.19
N CYS A 45 -5.31 9.36 -17.35
CA CYS A 45 -4.60 8.07 -17.40
C CYS A 45 -3.31 8.11 -16.57
N GLN A 46 -2.54 9.20 -16.65
CA GLN A 46 -1.33 9.40 -15.85
C GLN A 46 -1.62 9.32 -14.36
N ARG A 47 -2.63 10.06 -13.85
CA ARG A 47 -3.00 10.02 -12.42
C ARG A 47 -3.42 8.62 -11.95
N LEU A 48 -4.14 7.87 -12.78
CA LEU A 48 -4.53 6.49 -12.50
C LEU A 48 -3.30 5.57 -12.41
N ALA A 49 -2.38 5.67 -13.36
CA ALA A 49 -1.15 4.90 -13.36
C ALA A 49 -0.24 5.26 -12.16
N ASP A 50 -0.11 6.55 -11.84
CA ASP A 50 0.66 7.03 -10.69
C ASP A 50 0.07 6.51 -9.36
N LYS A 51 -1.26 6.53 -9.23
CA LYS A 51 -1.96 5.94 -8.08
C LYS A 51 -1.65 4.45 -7.94
N ALA A 52 -1.74 3.68 -9.02
CA ALA A 52 -1.45 2.26 -9.00
C ALA A 52 0.01 1.96 -8.58
N VAL A 53 0.97 2.73 -9.09
CA VAL A 53 2.38 2.63 -8.67
C VAL A 53 2.56 2.99 -7.19
N GLY A 54 1.89 4.04 -6.72
CA GLY A 54 1.93 4.46 -5.32
C GLY A 54 1.41 3.39 -4.37
N GLN A 55 0.25 2.82 -4.69
CA GLN A 55 -0.35 1.75 -3.90
C GLN A 55 0.51 0.48 -3.92
N TYR A 56 1.11 0.14 -5.06
CA TYR A 56 2.07 -0.98 -5.14
C TYR A 56 3.27 -0.79 -4.21
N LYS A 57 3.87 0.40 -4.18
CA LYS A 57 5.01 0.70 -3.29
C LYS A 57 4.65 0.49 -1.82
N LYS A 58 3.49 0.99 -1.40
CA LYS A 58 2.99 0.82 -0.03
C LYS A 58 2.69 -0.64 0.29
N ALA A 59 2.00 -1.35 -0.60
CA ALA A 59 1.74 -2.78 -0.45
C ALA A 59 3.04 -3.58 -0.29
N LYS A 60 4.05 -3.29 -1.12
CA LYS A 60 5.37 -3.94 -1.04
C LYS A 60 6.08 -3.63 0.28
N GLN A 61 6.05 -2.38 0.73
CA GLN A 61 6.62 -2.00 2.03
C GLN A 61 5.93 -2.71 3.19
N MET A 62 4.60 -2.77 3.17
CA MET A 62 3.81 -3.44 4.21
C MET A 62 4.04 -4.95 4.22
N ALA A 63 4.22 -5.57 3.05
CA ALA A 63 4.62 -6.98 2.94
C ALA A 63 6.02 -7.21 3.56
N SER A 64 6.97 -6.31 3.32
CA SER A 64 8.29 -6.36 3.97
C SER A 64 8.17 -6.23 5.49
N ASN A 65 7.41 -5.24 5.97
CA ASN A 65 7.19 -5.02 7.40
C ASN A 65 6.50 -6.21 8.06
N ARG A 66 5.59 -6.90 7.36
CA ARG A 66 4.94 -8.12 7.85
C ARG A 66 5.94 -9.25 8.06
N SER A 67 6.85 -9.46 7.11
CA SER A 67 7.93 -10.44 7.24
C SER A 67 8.82 -10.16 8.46
N ASP A 68 9.14 -8.88 8.71
CA ASP A 68 9.90 -8.47 9.89
C ASP A 68 9.08 -8.60 11.18
N GLY A 69 7.78 -8.30 11.11
CA GLY A 69 6.82 -8.40 12.20
C GLY A 69 6.66 -9.83 12.71
N GLU A 70 6.63 -10.84 11.83
CA GLU A 70 6.61 -12.25 12.24
C GLU A 70 7.85 -12.66 13.04
N TYR A 71 9.02 -12.14 12.67
CA TYR A 71 10.24 -12.35 13.43
C TYR A 71 10.20 -11.65 14.80
N GLN A 72 9.77 -10.38 14.82
CA GLN A 72 9.65 -9.61 16.06
C GLN A 72 8.63 -10.22 17.02
N MET A 73 7.50 -10.70 16.50
CA MET A 73 6.45 -11.38 17.27
C MET A 73 6.98 -12.63 17.93
N ARG A 74 7.69 -13.50 17.18
CA ARG A 74 8.31 -14.71 17.75
C ARG A 74 9.34 -14.38 18.82
N ASN A 75 10.22 -13.40 18.55
CA ASN A 75 11.22 -12.99 19.53
C ASN A 75 10.57 -12.38 20.80
N PHE A 76 9.50 -11.61 20.67
CA PHE A 76 8.75 -11.07 21.80
C PHE A 76 8.11 -12.19 22.64
N GLN A 77 7.47 -13.17 21.97
CA GLN A 77 6.92 -14.35 22.64
C GLN A 77 8.01 -15.13 23.39
N GLU A 78 9.14 -15.44 22.75
CA GLU A 78 10.26 -16.15 23.38
C GLU A 78 10.86 -15.36 24.57
N GLN A 79 10.88 -14.03 24.50
CA GLN A 79 11.29 -13.20 25.64
C GLN A 79 10.29 -13.29 26.79
N CYS A 80 8.99 -13.21 26.51
CA CYS A 80 7.95 -13.33 27.53
C CYS A 80 7.98 -14.72 28.19
N GLU A 81 8.14 -15.79 27.43
CA GLU A 81 8.27 -17.15 27.96
C GLU A 81 9.51 -17.29 28.87
N ARG A 82 10.65 -16.72 28.47
CA ARG A 82 11.87 -16.67 29.31
C ARG A 82 11.66 -15.87 30.60
N ILE A 83 10.91 -14.77 30.55
CA ILE A 83 10.57 -13.98 31.72
C ILE A 83 9.62 -14.73 32.66
N LYS A 84 8.62 -15.45 32.12
CA LYS A 84 7.69 -16.29 32.90
C LYS A 84 8.43 -17.38 33.68
N ALA A 85 9.54 -17.89 33.15
CA ALA A 85 10.37 -18.88 33.82
C ALA A 85 11.20 -18.33 34.99
N LYS A 86 11.34 -17.00 35.12
CA LYS A 86 11.99 -16.36 36.28
C LYS A 86 11.06 -16.32 37.48
N ASP A 87 11.63 -16.38 38.68
CA ASP A 87 10.91 -16.03 39.91
C ASP A 87 10.38 -14.60 39.83
N GLU A 88 9.20 -14.36 40.38
CA GLU A 88 8.55 -13.04 40.29
C GLU A 88 9.38 -11.94 40.96
N GLN A 89 10.12 -12.29 42.02
CA GLN A 89 10.97 -11.35 42.75
C GLN A 89 12.20 -10.92 41.94
N ASP A 90 12.60 -11.73 40.95
CA ASP A 90 13.75 -11.48 40.08
C ASP A 90 13.35 -10.74 38.78
N ARG A 91 12.05 -10.50 38.56
CA ARG A 91 11.57 -9.78 37.37
C ARG A 91 11.76 -8.28 37.55
N THR A 92 12.35 -7.65 36.54
CA THR A 92 12.43 -6.19 36.47
C THR A 92 11.06 -5.58 36.15
N ILE A 93 10.89 -4.29 36.47
CA ILE A 93 9.67 -3.53 36.14
C ILE A 93 9.34 -3.59 34.64
N LYS A 94 10.38 -3.54 33.79
CA LYS A 94 10.24 -3.64 32.33
C LYS A 94 9.69 -5.01 31.91
N GLU A 95 10.18 -6.08 32.52
CA GLU A 95 9.73 -7.44 32.24
C GLU A 95 8.29 -7.68 32.71
N ILE A 96 7.90 -7.12 33.85
CA ILE A 96 6.50 -7.14 34.33
C ILE A 96 5.59 -6.41 33.33
N ALA A 97 6.02 -5.25 32.81
CA ALA A 97 5.25 -4.52 31.80
C ALA A 97 5.12 -5.31 30.48
N MET A 98 6.19 -6.00 30.06
CA MET A 98 6.14 -6.88 28.88
C MET A 98 5.18 -8.05 29.07
N LEU A 99 5.15 -8.69 30.24
CA LEU A 99 4.18 -9.75 30.53
C LEU A 99 2.73 -9.23 30.53
N LYS A 100 2.48 -8.06 31.11
CA LYS A 100 1.16 -7.42 31.06
C LYS A 100 0.71 -7.17 29.62
N GLN A 101 1.62 -6.70 28.76
CA GLN A 101 1.33 -6.53 27.34
C GLN A 101 1.06 -7.87 26.66
N TYR A 102 1.84 -8.93 26.96
CA TYR A 102 1.66 -10.27 26.38
C TYR A 102 0.36 -10.95 26.82
N GLU A 103 -0.18 -10.59 27.97
CA GLU A 103 -1.47 -11.08 28.49
C GLU A 103 -2.69 -10.35 27.91
N ASP A 104 -2.47 -9.20 27.25
CA ASP A 104 -3.51 -8.49 26.51
C ASP A 104 -3.84 -9.26 25.22
N GLU A 105 -5.10 -9.64 25.00
CA GLU A 105 -5.54 -10.47 23.85
C GLU A 105 -5.17 -9.89 22.48
N ASN A 106 -4.82 -8.60 22.40
CA ASN A 106 -4.53 -7.92 21.14
C ASN A 106 -3.04 -7.59 20.91
N TRP A 107 -2.10 -8.13 21.70
CA TRP A 107 -0.68 -7.77 21.57
C TRP A 107 -0.07 -8.10 20.21
N GLN A 108 -0.59 -9.13 19.54
CA GLN A 108 -0.18 -9.57 18.21
C GLN A 108 -0.51 -8.54 17.12
N ALA A 109 -1.60 -7.77 17.30
CA ALA A 109 -2.00 -6.74 16.33
C ALA A 109 -0.95 -5.64 16.17
N ASN A 110 -0.09 -5.42 17.17
CA ASN A 110 1.04 -4.48 17.07
C ASN A 110 2.06 -4.87 15.98
N PHE A 111 2.03 -6.12 15.51
CA PHE A 111 2.92 -6.65 14.49
C PHE A 111 2.20 -6.94 13.16
N MET A 112 0.88 -6.70 13.09
CA MET A 112 0.10 -6.93 11.88
C MET A 112 0.12 -5.71 10.98
N TYR A 113 0.94 -5.78 9.93
CA TYR A 113 1.01 -4.77 8.87
C TYR A 113 0.07 -5.15 7.71
N GLU A 114 -1.22 -4.97 7.91
CA GLU A 114 -2.22 -5.11 6.85
C GLU A 114 -2.27 -3.85 5.98
N TYR A 115 -2.33 -4.03 4.67
CA TYR A 115 -2.49 -2.92 3.72
C TYR A 115 -3.78 -3.13 2.94
N ASN A 116 -4.67 -2.15 3.06
CA ASN A 116 -5.92 -2.09 2.33
C ASN A 116 -5.83 -1.00 1.25
N TYR A 117 -6.07 -1.37 0.00
CA TYR A 117 -6.04 -0.45 -1.13
C TYR A 117 -7.14 0.62 -1.05
N ASP A 118 -8.25 0.32 -0.37
CA ASP A 118 -9.40 1.22 -0.23
C ASP A 118 -9.20 2.30 0.84
N ASP A 119 -8.28 2.08 1.79
CA ASP A 119 -7.96 3.03 2.87
C ASP A 119 -6.80 3.98 2.48
N ASP A 120 -6.30 3.89 1.25
CA ASP A 120 -5.20 4.73 0.77
C ASP A 120 -5.67 6.12 0.30
N ASP A 121 -5.81 7.01 1.28
CA ASP A 121 -6.27 8.39 1.11
C ASP A 121 -5.30 9.33 0.37
N ASP A 122 -4.03 8.96 0.19
CA ASP A 122 -3.02 9.81 -0.46
C ASP A 122 -3.29 10.03 -1.96
N TYR A 123 -4.20 9.25 -2.54
CA TYR A 123 -4.49 9.25 -3.98
C TYR A 123 -6.00 9.40 -4.26
N ARG A 124 -6.68 10.33 -3.58
CA ARG A 124 -8.03 10.76 -3.98
C ARG A 124 -7.96 11.40 -5.38
N LEU A 125 -8.68 10.81 -6.33
CA LEU A 125 -8.72 11.21 -7.76
C LEU A 125 -9.79 12.26 -8.02
#